data_AF-A0A3G8MBV8-F1
#
_entry.id   AF-A0A3G8MBV8-F1
#
_cell.length_a   1.000
_cell.length_b   1.000
_cell.length_c   1.000
_cell.angle_alpha   90.00
_cell.angle_beta   90.00
_cell.angle_gamma   90.00
#
_symmetry.space_group_name_H-M   'P 1'
#
loop_
_entity.id
_entity.type
_entity.pdbx_description
1 polymer ?
#
loop_
_entity_poly.entity_id
_entity_poly.type
_entity_poly.pdbx_seq_one_letter_code
_entity_poly.pdbx_strand_id
1 'polypeptide(L)'
;MSEKADLEKKAVGTLQRYREAYARAEALEQEAAAARQDVFTRLNRLEIAKAKEVAVRVRPEIVAADQAAICRLTEIRIALSEATAELDSAFRTLAALDEQLGYIPGVSVAKPNGSYVGGSAEENGELP
;
A
#
# COMPACT_ATOMS: atom_id res chain seq x y z
N MET A 1 12.12 -29.89 -20.48
CA MET A 1 12.19 -28.69 -19.62
C MET A 1 12.31 -29.18 -18.18
N SER A 2 13.12 -28.52 -17.35
CA SER A 2 13.33 -28.94 -15.96
C SER A 2 12.23 -28.35 -15.09
N GLU A 3 11.67 -29.15 -14.19
CA GLU A 3 10.65 -28.75 -13.21
C GLU A 3 11.05 -27.49 -12.43
N LYS A 4 12.34 -27.35 -12.11
CA LYS A 4 12.90 -26.14 -11.47
C LYS A 4 12.71 -24.88 -12.32
N ALA A 5 12.97 -24.96 -13.62
CA ALA A 5 12.82 -23.82 -14.52
C ALA A 5 11.35 -23.40 -14.67
N ASP A 6 10.43 -24.37 -14.60
CA ASP A 6 8.99 -24.10 -14.64
C ASP A 6 8.52 -23.40 -13.35
N LEU A 7 9.02 -23.83 -12.18
CA LEU A 7 8.77 -23.18 -10.89
C LEU A 7 9.33 -21.75 -10.84
N GLU A 8 10.56 -21.54 -11.34
CA GLU A 8 11.17 -20.20 -11.41
C GLU A 8 10.37 -19.26 -12.31
N LYS A 9 9.94 -19.73 -13.49
CA LYS A 9 9.07 -18.96 -14.39
C LYS A 9 7.75 -18.58 -13.72
N LYS A 10 7.15 -19.52 -12.97
CA LYS A 10 5.93 -19.26 -12.19
C LYS A 10 6.18 -18.21 -11.11
N ALA A 11 7.29 -18.29 -10.37
CA ALA A 11 7.66 -17.33 -9.34
C ALA A 11 7.83 -15.91 -9.91
N VAL A 12 8.51 -15.77 -11.06
CA VAL A 12 8.64 -14.47 -11.75
C VAL A 12 7.27 -13.91 -12.14
N GLY A 13 6.39 -14.74 -12.72
CA GLY A 13 5.04 -14.32 -13.09
C GLY A 13 4.19 -13.90 -11.88
N THR A 14 4.26 -14.64 -10.78
CA THR A 14 3.56 -14.29 -9.54
C THR A 14 4.13 -13.03 -8.90
N LEU A 15 5.45 -12.84 -8.92
CA LEU A 15 6.10 -11.63 -8.40
C LEU A 15 5.68 -10.37 -9.18
N GLN A 16 5.53 -10.50 -10.50
CA GLN A 16 5.00 -9.41 -11.32
C GLN A 16 3.56 -9.06 -10.92
N ARG A 17 2.67 -10.06 -10.80
CA ARG A 17 1.28 -9.84 -10.34
C ARG A 17 1.22 -9.21 -8.96
N TYR A 18 2.06 -9.65 -8.03
CA TYR A 18 2.16 -9.04 -6.70
C TYR A 18 2.49 -7.55 -6.79
N ARG A 19 3.49 -7.17 -7.60
CA ARG A 19 3.89 -5.77 -7.80
C ARG A 19 2.80 -4.93 -8.47
N GLU A 20 2.10 -5.49 -9.45
CA GLU A 20 0.98 -4.83 -10.15
C GLU A 20 -0.20 -4.59 -9.20
N ALA A 21 -0.58 -5.60 -8.41
CA ALA A 21 -1.64 -5.49 -7.40
C ALA A 21 -1.27 -4.45 -6.32
N TYR A 22 -0.01 -4.44 -5.87
CA TYR A 22 0.50 -3.45 -4.92
C TYR A 22 0.41 -2.03 -5.48
N ALA A 23 0.92 -1.79 -6.69
CA ALA A 23 0.87 -0.47 -7.32
C ALA A 23 -0.57 0.00 -7.55
N ARG A 24 -1.48 -0.92 -7.91
CA ARG A 24 -2.91 -0.62 -8.05
C ARG A 24 -3.51 -0.22 -6.69
N ALA A 25 -3.21 -0.96 -5.62
CA ALA A 25 -3.70 -0.64 -4.28
C ALA A 25 -3.20 0.75 -3.82
N GLU A 26 -1.91 1.06 -4.00
CA GLU A 26 -1.34 2.35 -3.66
C GLU A 26 -2.01 3.51 -4.42
N ALA A 27 -2.23 3.36 -5.73
CA ALA A 27 -2.94 4.36 -6.53
C ALA A 27 -4.38 4.58 -6.05
N LEU A 28 -5.09 3.51 -5.69
CA LEU A 28 -6.46 3.59 -5.15
C LEU A 28 -6.50 4.25 -3.78
N GLU A 29 -5.52 4.03 -2.92
CA GLU A 29 -5.41 4.73 -1.63
C GLU A 29 -5.19 6.23 -1.81
N GLN A 30 -4.34 6.63 -2.76
CA GLN A 30 -4.12 8.03 -3.10
C GLN A 30 -5.40 8.67 -3.65
N GLU A 31 -6.12 7.98 -4.54
CA GLU A 31 -7.40 8.45 -5.07
C GLU A 31 -8.45 8.59 -3.97
N ALA A 32 -8.54 7.62 -3.06
CA ALA A 32 -9.43 7.68 -1.90
C ALA A 32 -9.11 8.86 -0.99
N ALA A 33 -7.82 9.12 -0.73
CA ALA A 33 -7.37 10.23 0.09
C ALA A 33 -7.78 11.58 -0.53
N ALA A 34 -7.54 11.76 -1.83
CA ALA A 34 -7.93 12.96 -2.57
C ALA A 34 -9.46 13.17 -2.53
N ALA A 35 -10.23 12.13 -2.82
CA ALA A 35 -11.69 12.20 -2.79
C ALA A 35 -12.24 12.54 -1.38
N ARG A 36 -11.65 11.98 -0.32
CA ARG A 36 -12.02 12.33 1.07
C ARG A 36 -11.68 13.78 1.40
N GLN A 37 -10.52 14.28 0.98
CA GLN A 37 -10.10 15.66 1.19
C GLN A 37 -11.05 16.64 0.49
N ASP A 38 -11.51 16.32 -0.72
CA ASP A 38 -12.48 17.11 -1.46
C ASP A 38 -13.83 17.20 -0.73
N VAL A 39 -14.34 16.07 -0.26
CA VAL A 39 -15.58 16.01 0.53
C VAL A 39 -15.44 16.84 1.81
N PHE A 40 -14.34 16.67 2.54
CA PHE A 40 -14.09 17.40 3.78
C PHE A 40 -13.99 18.92 3.55
N THR A 41 -13.33 19.34 2.47
CA THR A 41 -13.22 20.75 2.09
C THR A 41 -14.59 21.37 1.81
N ARG A 42 -15.49 20.63 1.13
CA ARG A 42 -16.85 21.08 0.85
C ARG A 42 -17.69 21.17 2.13
N LEU A 43 -17.62 20.15 2.99
CA LEU A 43 -18.31 20.14 4.28
C LEU A 43 -17.90 21.34 5.15
N ASN A 44 -16.59 21.60 5.27
CA ASN A 44 -16.09 22.73 6.05
C ASN A 44 -16.62 24.08 5.51
N ARG A 45 -16.68 24.25 4.18
CA ARG A 45 -17.27 25.47 3.57
C ARG A 45 -18.75 25.64 3.94
N LEU A 46 -19.52 24.55 3.96
CA LEU A 46 -20.93 24.58 4.36
C LEU A 46 -21.08 24.92 5.85
N GLU A 47 -20.24 24.35 6.72
CA GLU A 47 -20.22 24.63 8.15
C GLU A 47 -19.88 26.09 8.44
N ILE A 48 -18.87 26.65 7.78
CA ILE A 48 -18.51 28.08 7.91
C ILE A 48 -19.66 28.97 7.45
N ALA A 49 -20.31 28.65 6.34
CA ALA A 49 -21.42 29.44 5.82
C ALA A 49 -22.63 29.40 6.78
N LYS A 50 -22.92 28.23 7.36
CA LYS A 50 -23.93 28.07 8.41
C LYS A 50 -23.60 28.89 9.66
N ALA A 51 -22.35 28.85 10.13
CA ALA A 51 -21.89 29.59 11.31
C ALA A 51 -21.97 31.11 11.13
N LYS A 52 -21.85 31.61 9.90
CA LYS A 52 -21.96 33.03 9.56
C LYS A 52 -23.41 33.50 9.37
N GLU A 53 -24.40 32.65 9.66
CA GLU A 53 -25.83 32.89 9.39
C GLU A 53 -26.11 33.29 7.94
N VAL A 54 -25.20 32.95 7.02
CA VAL A 54 -25.41 33.15 5.59
C VAL A 54 -26.45 32.12 5.18
N ALA A 55 -27.56 32.57 4.61
CA ALA A 55 -28.56 31.67 4.04
C ALA A 55 -27.92 30.80 2.95
N VAL A 56 -27.52 29.58 3.31
CA VAL A 56 -26.94 28.63 2.38
C VAL A 56 -28.09 28.01 1.59
N ARG A 57 -28.40 28.57 0.43
CA ARG A 57 -29.13 27.81 -0.60
C ARG A 57 -28.18 26.74 -1.12
N VAL A 58 -28.32 25.53 -0.61
CA VAL A 58 -27.62 24.36 -1.15
C VAL A 58 -28.11 24.19 -2.58
N ARG A 59 -27.20 24.43 -3.53
CA ARG A 59 -27.54 24.32 -4.93
C ARG A 59 -27.59 22.84 -5.32
N PRO A 60 -28.51 22.41 -6.20
CA PRO A 60 -28.61 21.01 -6.61
C PRO A 60 -27.31 20.47 -7.21
N GLU A 61 -26.47 21.31 -7.80
CA GLU A 61 -25.16 20.91 -8.33
C GLU A 61 -24.20 20.46 -7.23
N ILE A 62 -24.32 21.02 -6.02
CA ILE A 62 -23.52 20.60 -4.85
C ILE A 62 -23.95 19.20 -4.41
N VAL A 63 -25.26 18.98 -4.29
CA VAL A 63 -25.82 17.66 -3.93
C VAL A 63 -25.43 16.59 -4.95
N ALA A 64 -25.52 16.92 -6.24
CA ALA A 64 -25.11 16.01 -7.31
C ALA A 64 -23.60 15.67 -7.24
N ALA A 65 -22.76 16.67 -6.95
CA ALA A 65 -21.32 16.46 -6.84
C ALA A 65 -20.94 15.66 -5.59
N ASP A 66 -21.62 15.85 -4.47
CA ASP A 66 -21.40 15.06 -3.25
C ASP A 66 -21.86 13.62 -3.45
N GLN A 67 -23.00 13.40 -4.11
CA GLN A 67 -23.46 12.06 -4.48
C GLN A 67 -22.44 11.36 -5.40
N ALA A 68 -21.91 12.07 -6.40
CA ALA A 68 -20.87 11.53 -7.28
C ALA A 68 -19.59 11.17 -6.50
N ALA A 69 -19.17 12.01 -5.54
CA ALA A 69 -18.03 11.72 -4.70
C ALA A 69 -18.24 10.47 -3.81
N ILE A 70 -19.44 10.31 -3.24
CA ILE A 70 -19.80 9.13 -2.44
C ILE A 70 -19.80 7.86 -3.30
N CYS A 71 -20.38 7.92 -4.50
CA CYS A 71 -20.34 6.81 -5.47
C CYS A 71 -18.89 6.45 -5.81
N ARG A 72 -18.05 7.44 -6.11
CA ARG A 72 -16.64 7.21 -6.44
C ARG A 72 -15.85 6.59 -5.29
N LEU A 73 -16.05 7.07 -4.06
CA LEU A 73 -15.42 6.49 -2.86
C LEU A 73 -15.85 5.03 -2.64
N THR A 74 -17.09 4.69 -2.99
CA THR A 74 -17.60 3.32 -2.91
C THR A 74 -16.93 2.42 -3.94
N GLU A 75 -16.81 2.88 -5.19
CA GLU A 75 -16.10 2.18 -6.26
C GLU A 75 -14.63 1.93 -5.89
N ILE A 76 -13.94 2.96 -5.40
CA ILE A 76 -12.54 2.86 -4.97
C ILE A 76 -12.41 1.82 -3.85
N ARG A 77 -13.33 1.80 -2.89
CA ARG A 77 -13.31 0.82 -1.79
C ARG A 77 -13.46 -0.62 -2.30
N ILE A 78 -14.34 -0.85 -3.28
CA ILE A 78 -14.51 -2.17 -3.91
C ILE A 78 -13.22 -2.57 -4.61
N ALA A 79 -12.68 -1.69 -5.46
CA ALA A 79 -11.44 -1.92 -6.19
C ALA A 79 -10.24 -2.16 -5.27
N LEU A 80 -10.16 -1.45 -4.14
CA LEU A 80 -9.11 -1.64 -3.14
C LEU A 80 -9.23 -3.00 -2.48
N SER A 81 -10.45 -3.43 -2.15
CA SER A 81 -10.70 -4.76 -1.58
C SER A 81 -10.27 -5.88 -2.55
N GLU A 82 -10.55 -5.71 -3.85
CA GLU A 82 -10.10 -6.63 -4.90
C GLU A 82 -8.57 -6.65 -5.02
N ALA A 83 -7.92 -5.49 -5.09
CA ALA A 83 -6.47 -5.38 -5.23
C ALA A 83 -5.74 -6.00 -4.03
N THR A 84 -6.25 -5.77 -2.81
CA THR A 84 -5.70 -6.39 -1.60
C THR A 84 -5.89 -7.91 -1.58
N ALA A 85 -7.03 -8.41 -2.03
CA ALA A 85 -7.25 -9.86 -2.15
C ALA A 85 -6.31 -10.51 -3.18
N GLU A 86 -6.06 -9.83 -4.30
CA GLU A 86 -5.09 -10.27 -5.31
C GLU A 86 -3.67 -10.27 -4.77
N LEU A 87 -3.29 -9.23 -4.04
CA LEU A 87 -2.00 -9.11 -3.37
C LEU A 87 -1.79 -10.25 -2.36
N ASP A 88 -2.77 -10.52 -1.50
CA ASP A 88 -2.75 -11.62 -0.52
C ASP A 88 -2.59 -12.97 -1.22
N SER A 89 -3.33 -13.19 -2.31
CA SER A 89 -3.24 -14.42 -3.11
C SER A 89 -1.86 -14.59 -3.75
N ALA A 90 -1.33 -13.53 -4.35
CA ALA A 90 0.00 -13.53 -4.95
C ALA A 90 1.09 -13.76 -3.90
N PHE A 91 0.97 -13.12 -2.73
CA PHE A 91 1.90 -13.29 -1.61
C PHE A 91 1.93 -14.75 -1.12
N ARG A 92 0.77 -15.36 -0.88
CA ARG A 92 0.70 -16.78 -0.46
C ARG A 92 1.28 -17.71 -1.52
N THR A 93 1.05 -17.40 -2.79
CA THR A 93 1.62 -18.19 -3.89
C THR A 93 3.14 -18.05 -3.94
N LEU A 94 3.69 -16.84 -3.72
CA LEU A 94 5.12 -16.64 -3.60
C LEU A 94 5.70 -17.40 -2.41
N ALA A 95 5.08 -17.34 -1.23
CA ALA A 95 5.55 -18.08 -0.06
C ALA A 95 5.66 -19.59 -0.33
N ALA A 96 4.64 -20.18 -0.95
CA ALA A 96 4.67 -21.60 -1.34
C ALA A 96 5.76 -21.92 -2.38
N LEU A 97 6.06 -20.99 -3.29
CA LEU A 97 7.14 -21.14 -4.27
C LEU A 97 8.53 -20.99 -3.63
N ASP A 98 8.66 -20.10 -2.64
CA ASP A 98 9.89 -19.95 -1.86
C ASP A 98 10.20 -21.23 -1.07
N GLU A 99 9.18 -21.86 -0.46
CA GLU A 99 9.33 -23.15 0.22
C GLU A 99 9.80 -24.26 -0.74
N GLN A 100 9.35 -24.25 -2.00
CA GLN A 100 9.72 -25.26 -2.99
C GLN A 100 11.10 -25.00 -3.63
N LEU A 101 11.44 -23.74 -3.89
CA LEU A 101 12.68 -23.35 -4.57
C LEU A 101 13.84 -23.09 -3.59
N GLY A 102 13.54 -22.72 -2.34
CA GLY A 102 14.46 -22.18 -1.35
C GLY A 102 14.85 -20.72 -1.59
N TYR A 103 14.26 -20.05 -2.58
CA TYR A 103 14.47 -18.64 -2.91
C TYR A 103 13.39 -18.12 -3.89
N ILE A 104 13.22 -16.80 -3.95
CA ILE A 104 12.39 -16.13 -4.98
C ILE A 104 13.28 -15.46 -6.04
N PRO A 105 13.21 -15.88 -7.32
CA PRO A 105 13.89 -15.21 -8.42
C PRO A 105 13.48 -13.74 -8.56
N GLY A 106 14.45 -12.86 -8.83
CA GLY A 106 14.18 -11.43 -9.05
C GLY A 106 13.99 -10.60 -7.76
N VAL A 107 14.25 -11.21 -6.59
CA VAL A 107 14.38 -10.53 -5.30
C VAL A 107 15.84 -10.69 -4.84
N SER A 108 16.59 -9.58 -4.81
CA SER A 108 17.95 -9.59 -4.28
C SER A 108 17.90 -9.63 -2.76
N VAL A 109 18.50 -10.64 -2.14
CA VAL A 109 18.77 -10.61 -0.69
C VAL A 109 19.77 -9.48 -0.46
N ALA A 110 19.32 -8.37 0.13
CA ALA A 110 20.24 -7.37 0.62
C ALA A 110 21.21 -8.05 1.60
N LYS A 111 22.52 -7.94 1.35
CA LYS A 111 23.54 -8.45 2.28
C LYS A 111 23.23 -7.86 3.67
N PRO A 112 23.15 -8.68 4.74
CA PRO A 112 23.14 -8.11 6.07
C PRO A 112 24.43 -7.29 6.21
N ASN A 113 24.32 -6.01 6.54
CA ASN A 113 25.46 -5.15 6.82
C ASN A 113 26.24 -5.73 8.01
N GLY A 114 27.19 -6.62 7.71
CA GLY A 114 28.15 -7.17 8.64
C GLY A 114 29.41 -6.32 8.63
N SER A 115 29.47 -5.33 9.51
CA SER A 115 30.70 -4.75 10.08
C SER A 115 30.26 -3.79 11.19
N TYR A 116 30.66 -3.85 12.45
CA TYR A 116 31.68 -4.62 13.14
C TYR A 116 31.29 -4.49 14.62
N VAL A 117 30.92 -5.59 15.27
CA VAL A 117 30.83 -5.64 16.74
C VAL A 117 32.25 -5.94 17.22
N GLY A 118 33.01 -4.89 17.50
CA GLY A 118 34.25 -4.99 18.27
C GLY A 118 33.86 -4.99 19.74
N GLY A 119 33.95 -6.17 20.37
CA GLY A 119 33.55 -6.39 21.75
C GLY A 119 34.55 -5.88 22.78
N SER A 120 33.98 -5.70 23.96
CA SER A 120 34.51 -6.07 25.27
C SER A 120 35.49 -5.13 25.99
N ALA A 121 35.01 -4.76 27.17
CA ALA A 121 35.67 -4.09 28.28
C ALA A 121 36.71 -4.98 29.01
N GLU A 122 37.46 -4.30 29.88
CA GLU A 122 38.34 -4.77 30.97
C GLU A 122 39.73 -5.29 30.50
N GLU A 123 40.89 -4.89 31.05
CA GLU A 123 41.27 -4.85 32.47
C GLU A 123 42.62 -4.09 32.65
N ASN A 124 42.77 -3.40 33.80
CA ASN A 124 43.99 -3.13 34.60
C ASN A 124 45.17 -2.23 34.14
N GLY A 125 45.56 -1.32 35.06
CA GLY A 125 46.99 -1.05 35.33
C GLY A 125 47.42 0.39 35.61
N GLU A 126 47.34 0.79 36.89
CA GLU A 126 48.36 1.53 37.66
C GLU A 126 48.75 3.02 37.36
N LEU A 127 48.79 3.78 38.46
CA LEU A 127 49.23 5.17 38.69
C LEU A 127 50.74 5.38 38.36
N PRO A 128 51.21 6.62 38.13
CA PRO A 128 51.45 7.62 39.19
C PRO A 128 50.76 8.98 38.98
#